data_AF-A0AAJ1VDP3-F1
#
_entry.id   AF-A0AAJ1VDP3-F1
#
_cell.length_a   1.000
_cell.length_b   1.000
_cell.length_c   1.000
_cell.angle_alpha   90.00
_cell.angle_beta   90.00
_cell.angle_gamma   90.00
#
_symmetry.space_group_name_H-M   'P 1'
#
loop_
_entity.id
_entity.type
_entity.pdbx_description
1 polymer ?
#
loop_
_entity_poly.entity_id
_entity_poly.type
_entity_poly.pdbx_seq_one_letter_code
_entity_poly.pdbx_strand_id
1 'polypeptide(L)'
;MGKEHGHVNWMDQIFKEYEREGGLKNNPGFGKPLPESSLSGNIYDNFLTKAKDAGFLPLWIKWQKEIREELAELVRLKKMNGTESDLMKRMGEINEKVRTYNAICPTKMQRREIEWETIEIQYEKWK
;
A
#
# COMPACT_ATOMS: atom_id res chain seq x y z
N MET A 1 43.08 -28.50 11.91
CA MET A 1 42.63 -27.12 12.21
C MET A 1 43.29 -26.22 11.18
N GLY A 2 42.68 -25.79 10.08
CA GLY A 2 41.31 -25.31 9.89
C GLY A 2 41.39 -23.79 9.74
N LYS A 3 41.30 -23.27 8.50
CA LYS A 3 40.82 -21.91 8.18
C LYS A 3 40.23 -21.91 6.77
N GLU A 4 38.94 -22.21 6.69
CA GLU A 4 38.11 -21.87 5.54
C GLU A 4 38.17 -20.35 5.35
N HIS A 5 38.72 -19.91 4.22
CA HIS A 5 38.64 -18.50 3.83
C HIS A 5 37.27 -18.32 3.16
N GLY A 6 36.24 -18.16 4.01
CA GLY A 6 34.91 -17.79 3.55
C GLY A 6 34.98 -16.49 2.75
N HIS A 7 34.27 -16.44 1.63
CA HIS A 7 34.17 -15.25 0.78
C HIS A 7 33.92 -14.01 1.65
N VAL A 8 34.93 -13.14 1.75
CA VAL A 8 34.75 -11.82 2.35
C VAL A 8 33.80 -11.05 1.46
N ASN A 9 32.59 -10.82 1.95
CA ASN A 9 31.63 -9.97 1.27
C ASN A 9 32.15 -8.54 1.30
N TRP A 10 32.68 -8.08 0.17
CA TRP A 10 33.33 -6.78 0.03
C TRP A 10 32.43 -5.61 0.45
N MET A 11 31.11 -5.76 0.29
CA MET A 11 30.13 -4.77 0.76
C MET A 11 30.12 -4.65 2.29
N ASP A 12 30.29 -5.76 3.01
CA ASP A 12 30.34 -5.76 4.47
C ASP A 12 31.61 -5.08 4.99
N GLN A 13 32.73 -5.21 4.28
CA GLN A 13 33.97 -4.53 4.62
C GLN A 13 33.86 -3.02 4.40
N ILE A 14 33.37 -2.59 3.24
CA ILE A 14 33.13 -1.18 2.93
C ILE A 14 32.19 -0.55 3.97
N PHE A 15 31.10 -1.23 4.31
CA PHE A 15 30.14 -0.72 5.29
C PHE A 15 30.77 -0.55 6.68
N LYS A 16 31.54 -1.54 7.15
CA LYS A 16 32.23 -1.48 8.44
C LYS A 16 33.28 -0.37 8.51
N GLU A 17 34.02 -0.16 7.41
CA GLU A 17 35.02 0.90 7.32
C GLU A 17 34.36 2.28 7.37
N TYR A 18 33.28 2.48 6.61
CA TYR A 18 32.46 3.69 6.62
C TYR A 18 31.83 3.99 7.99
N GLU A 19 31.31 2.95 8.67
CA GLU A 19 30.78 3.07 10.02
C GLU A 19 31.87 3.48 11.03
N ARG A 20 33.04 2.82 10.98
CA ARG A 20 34.18 3.09 11.87
C ARG A 20 34.70 4.52 11.72
N GLU A 21 34.73 5.03 10.49
CA GLU A 21 35.16 6.40 10.18
C GLU A 21 34.12 7.46 10.58
N GLY A 22 33.00 7.04 11.18
CA GLY A 22 31.95 7.96 11.62
C GLY A 22 31.05 8.45 10.49
N GLY A 23 31.13 7.84 9.29
CA GLY A 23 30.30 8.18 8.15
C GLY A 23 28.80 8.12 8.44
N LEU A 24 28.36 7.20 9.31
CA LEU A 24 26.98 7.15 9.78
C LEU A 24 26.63 8.29 10.74
N LYS A 25 27.54 8.66 11.64
CA LYS A 25 27.32 9.69 12.68
C LYS A 25 27.22 11.10 12.08
N ASN A 26 27.84 11.30 10.92
CA ASN A 26 27.79 12.56 10.19
C ASN A 26 26.48 12.76 9.42
N ASN A 27 25.59 11.75 9.36
CA ASN A 27 24.33 11.86 8.64
C ASN A 27 23.35 12.82 9.34
N PRO A 28 22.62 13.65 8.58
CA PRO A 28 21.54 14.46 9.11
C PRO A 28 20.50 13.58 9.83
N GLY A 29 20.25 13.88 11.10
CA GLY A 29 19.26 13.14 11.90
C GLY A 29 19.79 11.89 12.61
N PHE A 30 21.09 11.60 12.54
CA PHE A 30 21.69 10.49 13.30
C PHE A 30 21.41 10.62 14.81
N GLY A 31 20.84 9.58 15.40
CA GLY A 31 20.47 9.54 16.82
C GLY A 31 19.27 10.40 17.23
N LYS A 32 18.66 11.15 16.30
CA LYS A 32 17.45 11.92 16.58
C LYS A 32 16.21 11.03 16.46
N PRO A 33 15.19 11.22 17.32
CA PRO A 33 13.92 10.54 17.15
C PRO A 33 13.29 10.92 15.81
N LEU A 34 12.48 10.01 15.25
CA LEU A 34 11.67 10.32 14.09
C LEU A 34 10.71 11.48 14.41
N PRO A 35 10.43 12.38 13.45
CA PRO A 35 9.47 13.45 13.67
C PRO A 35 8.11 12.90 14.07
N GLU A 36 7.42 13.57 15.01
CA GLU A 36 6.11 13.15 15.50
C GLU A 36 5.06 13.06 14.38
N SER A 37 5.18 13.91 13.35
CA SER A 37 4.37 13.84 12.13
C SER A 37 4.55 12.56 11.32
N SER A 38 5.72 11.92 11.40
CA SER A 38 5.95 10.60 10.78
C SER A 38 5.36 9.45 11.59
N LEU A 39 5.03 9.71 12.86
CA LEU A 39 4.50 8.72 13.81
C LEU A 39 2.99 8.89 14.07
N SER A 40 2.41 10.01 13.66
CA SER A 40 1.00 10.36 13.84
C SER A 40 0.25 10.36 12.49
N GLY A 41 -1.07 10.23 12.54
CA GLY A 41 -1.93 10.19 11.34
C GLY A 41 -2.26 8.78 10.83
N ASN A 42 -3.11 8.71 9.80
CA ASN A 42 -3.41 7.43 9.15
C ASN A 42 -2.27 7.05 8.17
N ILE A 43 -2.06 5.74 7.96
CA ILE A 43 -0.99 5.21 7.11
C ILE A 43 -1.10 5.70 5.66
N TYR A 44 -2.33 5.90 5.17
CA TYR A 44 -2.61 6.35 3.82
C TYR A 44 -2.14 7.78 3.57
N ASP A 45 -2.46 8.72 4.46
CA ASP A 45 -2.10 10.12 4.35
C ASP A 45 -0.58 10.30 4.43
N ASN A 46 0.07 9.56 5.33
CA ASN A 46 1.52 9.57 5.47
C ASN A 46 2.22 9.02 4.21
N PHE A 47 1.69 7.95 3.61
CA PHE A 47 2.25 7.42 2.38
C PHE A 47 2.01 8.36 1.19
N LEU A 48 0.79 8.88 1.04
CA LEU A 48 0.44 9.78 -0.05
C LEU A 48 1.25 11.07 -0.01
N THR A 49 1.46 11.64 1.18
CA THR A 49 2.29 12.83 1.38
C THR A 49 3.73 12.56 0.93
N LYS A 50 4.33 11.48 1.44
CA LYS A 50 5.71 11.10 1.06
C LYS A 50 5.85 10.78 -0.43
N ALA A 51 4.86 10.12 -1.03
CA ALA A 51 4.87 9.83 -2.45
C ALA A 51 4.80 11.12 -3.29
N LYS A 52 3.92 12.06 -2.92
CA LYS A 52 3.84 13.38 -3.55
C LYS A 52 5.13 14.17 -3.40
N ASP A 53 5.73 14.19 -2.21
CA ASP A 53 7.01 14.87 -1.95
C ASP A 53 8.13 14.29 -2.83
N ALA A 54 8.07 12.99 -3.14
CA ALA A 54 8.97 12.31 -4.05
C ALA A 54 8.60 12.45 -5.55
N GLY A 55 7.54 13.22 -5.88
CA GLY A 55 7.06 13.38 -7.26
C GLY A 55 6.40 12.12 -7.85
N PHE A 56 5.97 11.18 -7.01
CA PHE A 56 5.42 9.89 -7.40
C PHE A 56 3.95 9.74 -6.96
N LEU A 57 3.08 9.31 -7.88
CA LEU A 57 1.71 8.90 -7.53
C LEU A 57 1.57 7.37 -7.69
N PRO A 58 1.37 6.63 -6.59
CA PRO A 58 1.22 5.18 -6.64
C PRO A 58 -0.05 4.78 -7.42
N LEU A 59 0.08 3.81 -8.33
CA LEU A 59 -1.05 3.35 -9.16
C LEU A 59 -2.25 2.86 -8.33
N TRP A 60 -2.02 2.29 -7.15
CA TRP A 60 -3.10 1.78 -6.31
C TRP A 60 -4.04 2.88 -5.80
N ILE A 61 -3.61 4.16 -5.74
CA ILE A 61 -4.49 5.29 -5.42
C ILE A 61 -5.56 5.47 -6.49
N LYS A 62 -5.17 5.33 -7.76
CA LYS A 62 -6.10 5.39 -8.89
C LYS A 62 -7.11 4.24 -8.80
N TRP A 63 -6.64 3.02 -8.58
CA TRP A 63 -7.51 1.86 -8.41
C TRP A 63 -8.48 2.00 -7.24
N GLN A 64 -8.01 2.51 -6.09
CA GLN A 64 -8.86 2.75 -4.93
C GLN A 64 -10.01 3.72 -5.25
N LYS A 65 -9.72 4.80 -5.99
CA LYS A 65 -10.74 5.76 -6.41
C LYS A 65 -11.76 5.10 -7.36
N GLU A 66 -11.29 4.40 -8.38
CA GLU A 66 -12.16 3.72 -9.36
C GLU A 66 -13.06 2.67 -8.70
N ILE A 67 -12.49 1.81 -7.84
CA ILE A 67 -13.24 0.79 -7.10
C ILE A 67 -14.34 1.45 -6.26
N ARG A 68 -14.03 2.53 -5.56
CA ARG A 68 -15.01 3.26 -4.74
C ARG A 68 -16.16 3.82 -5.57
N GLU A 69 -15.86 4.41 -6.72
CA GLU A 69 -16.87 4.99 -7.62
C GLU A 69 -17.77 3.90 -8.24
N GLU A 70 -17.19 2.80 -8.70
CA GLU A 70 -17.96 1.69 -9.27
C GLU A 70 -18.78 0.95 -8.22
N LEU A 71 -18.26 0.84 -6.99
CA LEU A 71 -18.98 0.22 -5.89
C LEU A 71 -20.16 1.10 -5.42
N ALA A 72 -20.00 2.43 -5.42
CA ALA A 72 -21.11 3.35 -5.17
C ALA A 72 -22.24 3.15 -6.19
N GLU A 73 -21.87 3.00 -7.47
CA GLU A 73 -22.83 2.75 -8.54
C GLU A 73 -23.49 1.37 -8.41
N LEU A 74 -22.73 0.34 -8.06
CA LEU A 74 -23.28 -1.00 -7.80
C LEU A 74 -24.31 -0.99 -6.66
N VAL A 75 -24.01 -0.29 -5.55
CA VAL A 75 -24.97 -0.11 -4.44
C VAL A 75 -26.23 0.61 -4.92
N ARG A 76 -26.09 1.65 -5.75
CA ARG A 76 -27.22 2.40 -6.32
C ARG A 76 -28.10 1.50 -7.18
N LEU A 77 -27.51 0.73 -8.09
CA LEU A 77 -28.23 -0.17 -8.99
C LEU A 77 -28.92 -1.31 -8.23
N LYS A 78 -28.28 -1.85 -7.19
CA LYS A 78 -28.89 -2.86 -6.31
C LYS A 78 -30.18 -2.33 -5.66
N LYS A 79 -30.18 -1.08 -5.17
CA LYS A 79 -31.35 -0.42 -4.58
C LYS A 79 -32.47 -0.14 -5.58
N MET A 80 -32.14 0.00 -6.86
CA MET A 80 -33.10 0.22 -7.94
C MET A 80 -33.63 -1.09 -8.56
N ASN A 81 -33.34 -2.25 -7.95
CA ASN A 81 -33.67 -3.58 -8.47
C ASN A 81 -33.18 -3.79 -9.91
N GLY A 82 -31.93 -3.40 -10.20
CA GLY A 82 -31.28 -3.73 -11.47
C GLY A 82 -31.22 -5.25 -11.71
N THR A 83 -31.09 -5.64 -12.98
CA THR A 83 -31.01 -7.06 -13.37
C THR A 83 -29.88 -7.78 -12.64
N GLU A 84 -30.19 -8.89 -11.98
CA GLU A 84 -29.24 -9.65 -11.15
C GLU A 84 -27.98 -10.07 -11.93
N SER A 85 -28.16 -10.51 -13.19
CA SER A 85 -27.06 -10.88 -14.08
C SER A 85 -26.09 -9.72 -14.36
N ASP A 86 -26.62 -8.51 -14.58
CA ASP A 86 -25.79 -7.32 -14.82
C ASP A 86 -25.04 -6.89 -13.55
N LEU A 87 -25.69 -7.01 -12.39
CA LEU A 87 -25.07 -6.71 -11.09
C LEU A 87 -23.95 -7.69 -10.77
N MET A 88 -24.16 -9.00 -11.00
CA MET A 88 -23.13 -10.02 -10.82
C MET A 88 -21.92 -9.78 -11.73
N LYS A 89 -22.16 -9.42 -13.00
CA LYS A 89 -21.10 -9.10 -13.95
C LYS A 89 -20.26 -7.91 -13.46
N ARG A 90 -20.91 -6.81 -13.08
CA ARG A 90 -20.23 -5.61 -12.54
C ARG A 90 -19.46 -5.91 -11.26
N MET A 91 -20.01 -6.74 -10.37
CA MET A 91 -19.31 -7.18 -9.17
C MET A 91 -18.03 -7.96 -9.50
N GLY A 92 -18.07 -8.82 -10.50
CA GLY A 92 -16.89 -9.53 -11.02
C GLY A 92 -15.82 -8.57 -11.55
N GLU A 93 -16.22 -7.56 -12.33
CA GLU A 93 -15.34 -6.51 -12.86
C GLU A 93 -14.69 -5.69 -11.72
N ILE A 94 -15.45 -5.35 -10.67
CA ILE A 94 -14.89 -4.66 -9.50
C ILE A 94 -13.89 -5.58 -8.76
N ASN A 95 -14.20 -6.87 -8.60
CA ASN A 95 -13.31 -7.81 -7.92
C ASN A 95 -11.98 -8.03 -8.67
N GLU A 96 -11.97 -7.99 -10.01
CA GLU A 96 -10.73 -7.93 -10.79
C GLU A 96 -9.85 -6.75 -10.35
N LYS A 97 -10.44 -5.56 -10.24
CA LYS A 97 -9.74 -4.35 -9.79
C LYS A 97 -9.28 -4.48 -8.34
N VAL A 98 -10.09 -5.07 -7.46
CA VAL A 98 -9.71 -5.31 -6.05
C VAL A 98 -8.49 -6.23 -5.98
N ARG A 99 -8.42 -7.29 -6.81
CA ARG A 99 -7.24 -8.16 -6.90
C ARG A 99 -6.01 -7.41 -7.38
N THR A 100 -6.14 -6.61 -8.44
CA THR A 100 -5.05 -5.76 -8.93
C THR A 100 -4.58 -4.78 -7.85
N TYR A 101 -5.50 -4.08 -7.17
CA TYR A 101 -5.20 -3.18 -6.06
C TYR A 101 -4.45 -3.89 -4.94
N ASN A 102 -4.93 -5.06 -4.49
CA ASN A 102 -4.32 -5.83 -3.41
C ASN A 102 -2.91 -6.31 -3.73
N ALA A 103 -2.62 -6.58 -5.00
CA ALA A 103 -1.30 -7.02 -5.45
C ALA A 103 -0.22 -5.93 -5.34
N ILE A 104 -0.61 -4.65 -5.34
CA ILE A 104 0.33 -3.51 -5.35
C ILE A 104 0.22 -2.59 -4.14
N CYS A 105 -0.84 -2.69 -3.33
CA CYS A 105 -1.00 -1.87 -2.14
C CYS A 105 -0.28 -2.48 -0.92
N PRO A 106 0.04 -1.66 0.10
CA PRO A 106 0.59 -2.18 1.35
C PRO A 106 -0.35 -3.20 2.02
N THR A 107 0.19 -4.24 2.65
CA THR A 107 -0.60 -5.35 3.25
C THR A 107 -1.70 -4.86 4.19
N LYS A 108 -1.44 -3.82 5.01
CA LYS A 108 -2.43 -3.24 5.94
C LYS A 108 -3.62 -2.57 5.23
N MET A 109 -3.49 -2.30 3.94
CA MET A 109 -4.49 -1.61 3.12
C MET A 109 -5.26 -2.54 2.19
N GLN A 110 -4.89 -3.82 2.14
CA GLN A 110 -5.60 -4.81 1.35
C GLN A 110 -7.07 -4.93 1.80
N ARG A 111 -7.94 -5.31 0.87
CA ARG A 111 -9.39 -5.43 1.07
C ARG A 111 -9.86 -6.79 0.60
N ARG A 112 -10.93 -7.32 1.20
CA ARG A 112 -11.57 -8.54 0.70
C ARG A 112 -12.31 -8.24 -0.61
N GLU A 113 -12.47 -9.25 -1.44
CA GLU A 113 -13.41 -9.22 -2.56
C GLU A 113 -14.85 -8.96 -2.08
N ILE A 114 -15.65 -8.44 -3.00
CA ILE A 114 -17.03 -8.03 -2.80
C ILE A 114 -17.94 -9.22 -3.09
N GLU A 115 -18.82 -9.51 -2.14
CA GLU A 115 -19.83 -10.55 -2.21
C GLU A 115 -21.21 -9.91 -2.11
N TRP A 116 -22.24 -10.54 -2.67
CA TRP A 116 -23.58 -9.99 -2.80
C TRP A 116 -24.18 -9.45 -1.50
N GLU A 117 -23.98 -10.21 -0.42
CA GLU A 117 -24.45 -9.93 0.94
C GLU A 117 -23.65 -8.82 1.61
N THR A 118 -22.42 -8.59 1.15
CA THR A 118 -21.47 -7.67 1.79
C THR A 118 -21.24 -6.38 1.03
N ILE A 119 -21.89 -6.18 -0.14
CA ILE A 119 -21.73 -4.99 -1.01
C ILE A 119 -21.76 -3.68 -0.20
N GLU A 120 -22.76 -3.50 0.65
CA GLU A 120 -22.94 -2.27 1.44
C GLU A 120 -21.85 -2.10 2.51
N ILE A 121 -21.50 -3.18 3.21
CA ILE A 121 -20.46 -3.19 4.23
C ILE A 121 -19.10 -2.89 3.60
N GLN A 122 -18.82 -3.46 2.43
CA GLN A 122 -17.58 -3.20 1.70
C GLN A 122 -17.55 -1.76 1.21
N TYR A 123 -18.66 -1.22 0.70
CA TYR A 123 -18.73 0.16 0.26
C TYR A 123 -18.30 1.15 1.35
N GLU A 124 -18.79 0.98 2.59
CA GLU A 124 -18.37 1.83 3.71
C GLU A 124 -16.87 1.67 4.07
N LYS A 125 -16.25 0.52 3.80
CA LYS A 125 -14.81 0.30 4.02
C LYS A 125 -13.92 0.88 2.92
N TRP A 126 -14.51 1.18 1.76
CA TRP A 126 -13.84 1.83 0.62
C TRP A 126 -14.02 3.35 0.61
N LYS A 127 -14.95 3.88 1.42
CA LYS A 127 -15.18 5.31 1.60
C LYS A 127 -13.98 6.01 2.24
#